data_AF-A0A2T5GHH6-F1
#
_entry.id   AF-A0A2T5GHH6-F1
#
_cell.length_a   1.000
_cell.length_b   1.000
_cell.length_c   1.000
_cell.angle_alpha   90.00
_cell.angle_beta   90.00
_cell.angle_gamma   90.00
#
_symmetry.space_group_name_H-M   'P 1'
#
loop_
_entity.id
_entity.type
_entity.pdbx_description
1 polymer ?
#
loop_
_entity_poly.entity_id
_entity_poly.type
_entity_poly.pdbx_seq_one_letter_code
_entity_poly.pdbx_strand_id
1 'polypeptide(L)'
;MRTSIARLVIPTLAVMVTGIGANVSAQGLQYDCRNEPVAIAIPGDRLDRALNQLRLTTRCPISGTKLAKGKRSKPVVGTMVPQRALQAMLDGTGLQMRSIKGGFEIVRVPRN
;
A
#
# COMPACT_ATOMS: atom_id res chain seq x y z
N MET A 1 -5.59 69.02 -38.35
CA MET A 1 -6.38 69.29 -37.12
C MET A 1 -7.72 68.61 -37.21
N ARG A 2 -7.95 67.56 -36.40
CA ARG A 2 -9.26 67.08 -35.95
C ARG A 2 -9.02 65.99 -34.91
N THR A 3 -8.91 66.45 -33.68
CA THR A 3 -9.04 65.68 -32.44
C THR A 3 -10.46 65.12 -32.37
N SER A 4 -10.60 63.84 -32.02
CA SER A 4 -11.83 63.33 -31.41
C SER A 4 -11.50 62.17 -30.48
N ILE A 5 -11.76 62.45 -29.22
CA ILE A 5 -11.63 61.61 -28.03
C ILE A 5 -12.86 60.70 -28.02
N ALA A 6 -12.68 59.39 -28.05
CA ALA A 6 -13.75 58.44 -27.76
C ALA A 6 -13.51 57.81 -26.37
N ARG A 7 -14.56 57.90 -25.57
CA ARG A 7 -14.61 57.71 -24.12
C ARG A 7 -14.51 56.22 -23.74
N LEU A 8 -13.54 55.95 -22.87
CA LEU A 8 -13.66 55.27 -21.59
C LEU A 8 -15.02 54.61 -21.26
N VAL A 9 -15.04 53.28 -21.23
CA VAL A 9 -15.85 52.44 -20.32
C VAL A 9 -15.20 51.06 -20.28
N ILE A 10 -14.36 50.83 -19.25
CA ILE A 10 -13.81 49.49 -18.96
C ILE A 10 -14.77 48.87 -17.93
N PRO A 11 -15.40 47.72 -18.22
CA PRO A 11 -16.30 47.09 -17.30
C PRO A 11 -15.51 46.50 -16.13
N THR A 12 -15.91 46.88 -14.91
CA THR A 12 -15.49 46.29 -13.64
C THR A 12 -15.91 44.82 -13.61
N LEU A 13 -14.99 43.92 -13.97
CA LEU A 13 -15.12 42.49 -13.73
C LEU A 13 -14.78 42.21 -12.25
N ALA A 14 -15.83 41.98 -11.47
CA ALA A 14 -15.75 41.51 -10.10
C ALA A 14 -15.01 40.17 -10.05
N VAL A 15 -13.82 40.17 -9.44
CA VAL A 15 -13.06 38.97 -9.12
C VAL A 15 -13.73 38.29 -7.93
N MET A 16 -14.57 37.31 -8.21
CA MET A 16 -15.06 36.38 -7.19
C MET A 16 -13.96 35.35 -6.93
N VAL A 17 -13.15 35.60 -5.89
CA VAL A 17 -12.25 34.59 -5.31
C VAL A 17 -13.14 33.57 -4.59
N THR A 18 -13.60 32.56 -5.31
CA THR A 18 -14.05 31.32 -4.69
C THR A 18 -12.80 30.55 -4.31
N GLY A 19 -12.45 30.64 -3.02
CA GLY A 19 -11.40 29.81 -2.42
C GLY A 19 -11.73 28.35 -2.67
N ILE A 20 -11.05 27.74 -3.64
CA ILE A 20 -11.07 26.31 -3.85
C ILE A 20 -10.24 25.74 -2.70
N GLY A 21 -10.91 25.47 -1.58
CA GLY A 21 -10.38 24.61 -0.54
C GLY A 21 -10.00 23.31 -1.22
N ALA A 22 -8.70 23.10 -1.40
CA ALA A 22 -8.16 21.81 -1.75
C ALA A 22 -8.57 20.88 -0.61
N ASN A 23 -9.70 20.20 -0.80
CA ASN A 23 -10.04 19.01 -0.07
C ASN A 23 -8.90 18.05 -0.40
N VAL A 24 -7.87 18.07 0.44
CA VAL A 24 -6.98 16.93 0.62
C VAL A 24 -7.91 15.88 1.25
N SER A 25 -8.73 15.26 0.42
CA SER A 25 -9.23 13.93 0.71
C SER A 25 -7.98 13.15 1.00
N ALA A 26 -7.72 12.90 2.28
CA ALA A 26 -6.91 11.78 2.68
C ALA A 26 -7.51 10.62 1.90
N GLN A 27 -6.90 10.30 0.76
CA GLN A 27 -7.15 9.10 0.00
C GLN A 27 -6.73 8.04 0.98
N GLY A 28 -7.69 7.63 1.84
CA GLY A 28 -7.47 6.67 2.88
C GLY A 28 -6.80 5.54 2.17
N LEU A 29 -5.51 5.31 2.51
CA LEU A 29 -4.70 4.27 1.94
C LEU A 29 -5.63 3.07 1.90
N GLN A 30 -6.12 2.73 0.70
CA GLN A 30 -7.00 1.60 0.57
C GLN A 30 -6.07 0.43 0.82
N TYR A 31 -5.99 0.06 2.09
CA TYR A 31 -5.37 -1.14 2.62
C TYR A 31 -6.21 -2.28 2.08
N ASP A 32 -6.24 -2.48 0.77
CA ASP A 32 -6.97 -3.55 0.15
C ASP A 32 -5.91 -4.40 -0.54
N CYS A 33 -5.46 -5.41 0.20
CA CYS A 33 -4.58 -6.41 -0.35
C CYS A 33 -5.30 -7.09 -1.52
N ARG A 34 -4.89 -6.70 -2.74
CA ARG A 34 -5.43 -7.32 -3.95
C ARG A 34 -5.04 -8.78 -3.97
N ASN A 35 -6.04 -9.66 -3.96
CA ASN A 35 -5.84 -11.10 -4.03
C ASN A 35 -5.61 -11.56 -5.48
N GLU A 36 -4.75 -10.84 -6.20
CA GLU A 36 -4.43 -11.08 -7.61
C GLU A 36 -3.06 -11.77 -7.71
N PRO A 37 -2.85 -12.67 -8.69
CA PRO A 37 -1.55 -13.28 -8.91
C PRO A 37 -0.50 -12.22 -9.30
N VAL A 38 0.62 -12.21 -8.60
CA VAL A 38 1.76 -11.32 -8.89
C VAL A 38 3.05 -12.14 -8.99
N ALA A 39 3.97 -11.68 -9.83
CA ALA A 39 5.29 -12.29 -9.93
C ALA A 39 6.09 -11.97 -8.66
N ILE A 40 6.50 -13.02 -7.94
CA ILE A 40 7.25 -12.91 -6.69
C ILE A 40 8.58 -13.64 -6.88
N ALA A 41 9.66 -12.99 -6.47
CA ALA A 41 11.00 -13.57 -6.45
C ALA A 41 11.70 -13.15 -5.15
N ILE A 42 11.42 -13.87 -4.07
CA ILE A 42 11.97 -13.62 -2.74
C ILE A 42 12.93 -14.77 -2.39
N PRO A 43 14.24 -14.51 -2.28
CA PRO A 43 15.19 -15.54 -1.90
C PRO A 43 14.97 -15.96 -0.44
N GLY A 44 15.40 -17.18 -0.10
CA GLY A 44 15.34 -17.69 1.26
C GLY A 44 16.30 -16.92 2.17
N ASP A 45 15.77 -16.11 3.06
CA ASP A 45 16.54 -15.29 4.00
C ASP A 45 15.81 -15.20 5.36
N ARG A 46 16.35 -14.38 6.27
CA ARG A 46 15.69 -13.91 7.48
C ARG A 46 14.25 -13.51 7.19
N LEU A 47 13.32 -14.11 7.92
CA LEU A 47 11.88 -13.98 7.68
C LEU A 47 11.42 -12.52 7.78
N ASP A 48 12.00 -11.73 8.69
CA ASP A 48 11.67 -10.30 8.80
C ASP A 48 12.00 -9.49 7.53
N ARG A 49 13.14 -9.79 6.87
CA ARG A 49 13.50 -9.15 5.60
C ARG A 49 12.61 -9.61 4.46
N ALA A 50 12.37 -10.92 4.39
CA ALA A 50 11.54 -11.53 3.35
C ALA A 50 10.10 -10.99 3.42
N LEU A 51 9.51 -10.87 4.62
CA LEU A 51 8.18 -10.28 4.82
C LEU A 51 8.11 -8.82 4.35
N ASN A 52 9.17 -8.05 4.59
CA ASN A 52 9.24 -6.68 4.07
C ASN A 52 9.31 -6.65 2.54
N GLN A 53 10.08 -7.55 1.92
CA GLN A 53 10.10 -7.68 0.46
C GLN A 53 8.71 -8.05 -0.08
N LEU A 54 8.03 -9.02 0.53
CA LEU A 54 6.67 -9.41 0.12
C LEU A 54 5.69 -8.24 0.21
N ARG A 55 5.74 -7.46 1.30
CA ARG A 55 4.92 -6.25 1.46
C ARG A 55 5.18 -5.23 0.35
N LEU A 56 6.44 -5.04 -0.05
CA LEU A 56 6.80 -4.11 -1.12
C LEU A 56 6.33 -4.61 -2.50
N THR A 57 6.47 -5.90 -2.78
CA THR A 57 6.06 -6.51 -4.05
C THR A 57 4.54 -6.53 -4.20
N THR A 58 3.82 -6.89 -3.15
CA THR A 58 2.36 -7.13 -3.20
C THR A 58 1.55 -5.90 -2.80
N ARG A 59 2.17 -4.92 -2.14
CA ARG A 59 1.53 -3.77 -1.48
C ARG A 59 0.50 -4.16 -0.41
N CYS A 60 0.46 -5.44 0.00
CA CYS A 60 -0.42 -5.91 1.06
C CYS A 60 0.15 -5.57 2.44
N PRO A 61 -0.62 -4.93 3.33
CA PRO A 61 -0.18 -4.69 4.69
C PRO A 61 -0.05 -6.02 5.46
N ILE A 62 1.05 -6.16 6.19
CA ILE A 62 1.35 -7.33 7.03
C ILE A 62 1.67 -6.83 8.45
N SER A 63 0.84 -7.19 9.41
CA SER A 63 1.04 -6.90 10.84
C SER A 63 1.62 -8.12 11.58
N GLY A 64 2.02 -7.94 12.86
CA GLY A 64 2.59 -9.04 13.66
C GLY A 64 4.02 -9.47 13.29
N THR A 65 4.70 -8.74 12.40
CA THR A 65 6.05 -9.07 11.89
C THR A 65 7.13 -9.14 12.96
N LYS A 66 6.92 -8.59 14.16
CA LYS A 66 7.83 -8.76 15.31
C LYS A 66 8.06 -10.23 15.67
N LEU A 67 7.06 -11.10 15.44
CA LEU A 67 7.17 -12.54 15.67
C LEU A 67 8.15 -13.24 14.72
N ALA A 68 8.48 -12.61 13.59
CA ALA A 68 9.40 -13.15 12.59
C ALA A 68 10.89 -13.00 12.96
N LYS A 69 11.22 -12.24 14.01
CA LYS A 69 12.60 -11.97 14.41
C LYS A 69 13.33 -13.29 14.72
N GLY A 70 14.52 -13.46 14.12
CA GLY A 70 15.36 -14.64 14.30
C GLY A 70 14.90 -15.90 13.55
N LYS A 71 13.82 -15.84 12.77
CA LYS A 71 13.33 -16.96 11.95
C LYS A 71 13.84 -16.83 10.52
N ARG A 72 13.83 -17.95 9.78
CA ARG A 72 14.18 -17.99 8.35
C ARG A 72 12.98 -18.41 7.53
N SER A 73 12.84 -17.80 6.36
CA SER A 73 11.88 -18.17 5.33
C SER A 73 12.52 -19.11 4.32
N LYS A 74 11.70 -19.96 3.71
CA LYS A 74 12.07 -20.66 2.47
C LYS A 74 12.01 -19.68 1.30
N PRO A 75 12.77 -19.90 0.21
CA PRO A 75 12.61 -19.11 -1.00
C PRO A 75 11.19 -19.25 -1.56
N VAL A 76 10.63 -18.14 -2.03
CA VAL A 76 9.33 -18.09 -2.69
C VAL A 76 9.49 -17.41 -4.04
N VAL A 77 9.40 -18.21 -5.09
CA VAL A 77 9.60 -17.78 -6.48
C VAL A 77 8.46 -18.31 -7.34
N GLY A 78 7.88 -17.42 -8.14
CA GLY A 78 6.81 -17.74 -9.09
C GLY A 78 5.69 -16.72 -9.10
N THR A 79 4.69 -16.95 -9.95
CA THR A 79 3.49 -16.12 -10.01
C THR A 79 2.41 -16.73 -9.12
N MET A 80 2.03 -16.02 -8.05
CA MET A 80 1.02 -16.48 -7.11
C MET A 80 0.35 -15.33 -6.37
N VAL A 81 -0.78 -15.61 -5.72
CA VAL A 81 -1.47 -14.63 -4.87
C VAL A 81 -0.67 -14.37 -3.58
N PRO A 82 -0.70 -13.12 -3.03
CA PRO A 82 0.04 -12.74 -1.84
C PRO A 82 -0.18 -13.66 -0.63
N GLN A 83 -1.42 -14.15 -0.48
CA GLN A 83 -1.79 -15.07 0.60
C GLN A 83 -0.96 -16.36 0.56
N ARG A 84 -0.84 -16.96 -0.64
CA ARG A 84 -0.11 -18.22 -0.84
C ARG A 84 1.39 -18.02 -0.65
N ALA A 85 1.93 -16.91 -1.13
CA ALA A 85 3.33 -16.56 -0.92
C ALA A 85 3.65 -16.39 0.57
N LEU A 86 2.84 -15.62 1.30
CA LEU A 86 3.05 -15.42 2.73
C LEU A 86 2.92 -16.74 3.51
N GLN A 87 1.93 -17.59 3.19
CA GLN A 87 1.83 -18.92 3.80
C GLN A 87 3.11 -19.74 3.57
N ALA A 88 3.59 -19.83 2.33
CA ALA A 88 4.81 -20.57 2.01
C ALA A 88 6.06 -20.03 2.75
N MET A 89 6.12 -18.73 3.02
CA MET A 89 7.21 -18.13 3.81
C MET A 89 7.14 -18.49 5.30
N LEU A 90 5.94 -18.70 5.84
CA LEU A 90 5.71 -19.02 7.25
C LEU A 90 5.81 -20.52 7.55
N ASP A 91 5.76 -21.38 6.53
CA ASP A 91 5.82 -22.82 6.67
C ASP A 91 7.11 -23.27 7.39
N GLY A 92 6.93 -24.06 8.45
CA GLY A 92 8.02 -24.56 9.29
C GLY A 92 8.57 -23.56 10.31
N THR A 93 8.00 -22.36 10.42
CA THR A 93 8.47 -21.31 11.34
C THR A 93 7.75 -21.32 12.70
N GLY A 94 6.71 -22.14 12.85
CA GLY A 94 5.80 -22.14 14.01
C GLY A 94 4.91 -20.89 14.08
N LEU A 95 4.77 -20.19 12.96
CA LEU A 95 3.89 -19.04 12.76
C LEU A 95 2.86 -19.39 11.69
N GLN A 96 1.72 -18.71 11.73
CA GLN A 96 0.70 -18.80 10.71
C GLN A 96 0.20 -17.40 10.35
N MET A 97 -0.40 -17.31 9.18
CA MET A 97 -1.15 -16.14 8.75
C MET A 97 -2.57 -16.19 9.34
N ARG A 98 -3.12 -15.00 9.61
CA ARG A 98 -4.55 -14.74 9.73
C ARG A 98 -4.93 -13.58 8.80
N SER A 99 -5.99 -13.75 8.01
CA SER A 99 -6.53 -12.64 7.21
C SER A 99 -7.24 -11.64 8.12
N ILE A 100 -6.97 -10.35 7.90
CA ILE A 100 -7.63 -9.22 8.57
C ILE A 100 -8.23 -8.30 7.52
N LYS A 101 -9.06 -7.34 7.93
CA LYS A 101 -9.62 -6.34 6.99
C LYS A 101 -8.46 -5.62 6.31
N GLY A 102 -8.27 -5.92 5.03
CA GLY A 102 -7.29 -5.25 4.19
C GLY A 102 -5.89 -5.86 4.08
N GLY A 103 -5.64 -6.99 4.73
CA GLY A 103 -4.34 -7.66 4.61
C GLY A 103 -4.18 -8.84 5.55
N PHE A 104 -2.97 -8.99 6.11
CA PHE A 104 -2.60 -10.17 6.88
C PHE A 104 -1.98 -9.82 8.22
N GLU A 105 -2.21 -10.69 9.20
CA GLU A 105 -1.57 -10.67 10.50
C GLU A 105 -0.81 -11.97 10.70
N ILE A 106 0.40 -11.87 11.24
CA ILE A 106 1.18 -13.04 11.63
C ILE A 106 0.90 -13.34 13.09
N VAL A 107 0.51 -14.58 13.37
CA VAL A 107 0.24 -15.09 14.73
C VAL A 107 1.02 -16.37 14.98
N ARG A 108 1.14 -16.78 16.25
CA ARG A 108 1.76 -18.07 16.60
C ARG A 108 0.78 -19.20 16.32
N VAL A 109 1.29 -20.33 15.85
CA VAL A 109 0.49 -21.56 15.78
C VAL A 109 0.11 -21.97 17.21
N PRO A 110 -1.17 -22.27 17.50
CA PRO A 110 -1.59 -22.76 18.81
C PRO A 110 -0.83 -24.04 19.17
N ARG A 111 -0.35 -24.14 20.42
CA ARG A 111 0.15 -25.40 20.95
C ARG A 111 -1.02 -26.10 21.64
N ASN A 112 -1.44 -27.24 21.10
CA ASN A 112 -2.30 -28.18 21.80
C ASN A 112 -1.48 -28.99 22.81
#